data_AF-A0AAD7KY55-F1
#
_entry.id   AF-A0AAD7KY55-F1
#
_cell.length_a   1.000
_cell.length_b   1.000
_cell.length_c   1.000
_cell.angle_alpha   90.00
_cell.angle_beta   90.00
_cell.angle_gamma   90.00
#
_symmetry.space_group_name_H-M   'P 1'
#
loop_
_entity.id
_entity.type
_entity.pdbx_description
1 polymer ?
#
loop_
_entity_poly.entity_id
_entity_poly.type
_entity_poly.pdbx_seq_one_letter_code
_entity_poly.pdbx_strand_id
1 'polypeptide(L)'
;MDESKKTKGKKKIEIKKIEKEDDLLVTFSKRRSGIYKKANEIVTLCGAEVAFLAFSPTGKPYSFAHPSMECVTNSFLNQNSLQDDKIHSIFETYNQSKIDELTKEYNELVDKLQIEREKMKALKQLARERDAKGWWETPLNDLSYPELKQMEASFIKLYNNLANQLNETSGGASSHVT
;
A
#
# COMPACT_ATOMS: atom_id res chain seq x y z
N MET A 1 -24.26 -39.21 27.91
CA MET A 1 -23.29 -38.75 26.90
C MET A 1 -22.58 -37.57 27.50
N ASP A 2 -21.29 -37.71 27.83
CA ASP A 2 -20.53 -36.71 28.58
C ASP A 2 -20.05 -35.60 27.62
N GLU A 3 -20.51 -34.37 27.86
CA GLU A 3 -20.27 -33.21 27.00
C GLU A 3 -18.87 -32.63 27.31
N SER A 4 -17.86 -33.22 26.69
CA SER A 4 -16.47 -32.77 26.88
C SER A 4 -16.26 -31.31 26.41
N LYS A 5 -15.70 -30.48 27.30
CA LYS A 5 -15.42 -29.05 27.02
C LYS A 5 -14.47 -28.88 25.83
N LYS A 6 -14.89 -28.11 24.82
CA LYS A 6 -14.12 -27.83 23.58
C LYS A 6 -12.76 -27.13 23.81
N THR A 7 -12.60 -26.33 24.88
CA THR A 7 -11.32 -25.65 25.16
C THR A 7 -11.02 -25.57 26.65
N LYS A 8 -9.72 -25.46 26.98
CA LYS A 8 -9.22 -25.35 28.37
C LYS A 8 -9.42 -23.95 28.99
N GLY A 9 -10.04 -22.99 28.29
CA GLY A 9 -10.31 -21.64 28.78
C GLY A 9 -9.06 -20.78 29.05
N LYS A 10 -9.26 -19.62 29.69
CA LYS A 10 -8.16 -18.74 30.13
C LYS A 10 -7.42 -19.38 31.30
N LYS A 11 -6.13 -19.60 31.13
CA LYS A 11 -5.26 -20.14 32.19
C LYS A 11 -4.43 -19.05 32.84
N LYS A 12 -4.17 -19.21 34.14
CA LYS A 12 -3.17 -18.41 34.85
C LYS A 12 -1.78 -18.79 34.33
N ILE A 13 -0.96 -17.78 34.08
CA ILE A 13 0.45 -17.94 33.68
C ILE A 13 1.32 -17.12 34.62
N GLU A 14 2.58 -17.51 34.77
CA GLU A 14 3.56 -16.76 35.56
C GLU A 14 3.91 -15.43 34.88
N ILE A 15 4.23 -14.41 35.68
CA ILE A 15 4.71 -13.11 35.19
C ILE A 15 6.23 -13.21 34.99
N LYS A 16 6.62 -13.92 33.92
CA LYS A 16 7.99 -14.06 33.43
C LYS A 16 8.02 -14.05 31.90
N LYS A 17 9.21 -14.03 31.31
CA LYS A 17 9.36 -14.15 29.85
C LYS A 17 8.73 -15.45 29.36
N ILE A 18 7.94 -15.38 28.29
CA ILE A 18 7.38 -16.55 27.62
C ILE A 18 8.45 -17.06 26.66
N GLU A 19 8.93 -18.28 26.88
CA GLU A 19 10.04 -18.86 26.10
C GLU A 19 9.60 -19.35 24.72
N LYS A 20 8.35 -19.80 24.58
CA LYS A 20 7.82 -20.26 23.29
C LYS A 20 7.44 -19.05 22.43
N GLU A 21 8.13 -18.89 21.31
CA GLU A 21 7.99 -17.72 20.42
C GLU A 21 6.55 -17.50 19.93
N ASP A 22 5.86 -18.55 19.47
CA ASP A 22 4.45 -18.43 19.03
C ASP A 22 3.54 -17.90 20.15
N ASP A 23 3.72 -18.43 21.36
CA ASP A 23 2.92 -18.04 22.52
C ASP A 23 3.26 -16.61 22.96
N LEU A 24 4.53 -16.21 22.82
CA LEU A 24 5.01 -14.84 23.07
C LEU A 24 4.39 -13.86 22.07
N LEU A 25 4.43 -14.13 20.76
CA LEU A 25 3.86 -13.28 19.72
C LEU A 25 2.34 -13.14 19.84
N VAL A 26 1.64 -14.25 20.12
CA VAL A 26 0.19 -14.26 20.36
C VAL A 26 -0.14 -13.47 21.63
N THR A 27 0.62 -13.67 22.70
CA THR A 27 0.40 -12.96 23.97
C THR A 27 0.68 -11.47 23.82
N PHE A 28 1.76 -11.08 23.14
CA PHE A 28 2.08 -9.69 22.83
C PHE A 28 0.90 -9.04 22.10
N SER A 29 0.42 -9.67 21.03
CA SER A 29 -0.69 -9.14 20.23
C SER A 29 -1.97 -8.94 21.05
N LYS A 30 -2.33 -9.93 21.87
CA LYS A 30 -3.52 -9.87 22.74
C LYS A 30 -3.38 -8.84 23.85
N ARG A 31 -2.24 -8.81 24.56
CA ARG A 31 -1.99 -7.86 25.64
C ARG A 31 -1.90 -6.43 25.13
N ARG A 32 -1.20 -6.21 24.03
CA ARG A 32 -1.14 -4.91 23.35
C ARG A 32 -2.55 -4.42 23.04
N SER A 33 -3.38 -5.23 22.37
CA SER A 33 -4.78 -4.85 22.08
C SER A 33 -5.58 -4.55 23.36
N GLY A 34 -5.39 -5.34 24.43
CA GLY A 34 -6.02 -5.09 25.73
C GLY A 34 -5.58 -3.75 26.36
N ILE A 35 -4.29 -3.42 26.30
CA ILE A 35 -3.75 -2.15 26.79
C ILE A 35 -4.34 -0.98 26.01
N TYR A 36 -4.45 -1.06 24.68
CA TYR A 36 -5.06 -0.01 23.86
C TYR A 36 -6.49 0.28 24.30
N LYS A 37 -7.29 -0.77 24.52
CA LYS A 37 -8.67 -0.62 25.00
C LYS A 37 -8.71 0.07 26.37
N LYS A 38 -7.84 -0.34 27.30
CA LYS A 38 -7.78 0.27 28.63
C LYS A 38 -7.27 1.71 28.62
N ALA A 39 -6.27 2.02 27.79
CA ALA A 39 -5.80 3.38 27.61
C ALA A 39 -6.93 4.27 27.05
N ASN A 40 -7.68 3.79 26.06
CA ASN A 40 -8.82 4.53 25.51
C ASN A 40 -9.96 4.73 26.53
N GLU A 41 -10.25 3.72 27.36
CA GLU A 41 -11.21 3.86 28.47
C GLU A 41 -10.74 4.96 29.45
N ILE A 42 -9.47 4.97 29.84
CA ILE A 42 -8.90 5.98 30.76
C ILE A 42 -8.99 7.39 30.15
N VAL A 43 -8.60 7.54 28.88
CA VAL A 43 -8.73 8.81 28.14
C VAL A 43 -10.18 9.28 28.16
N THR A 44 -11.13 8.39 27.84
CA THR A 44 -12.55 8.73 27.73
C THR A 44 -13.19 9.07 29.08
N LEU A 45 -12.90 8.30 30.13
CA LEU A 45 -13.53 8.44 31.44
C LEU A 45 -12.93 9.58 32.26
N CYS A 46 -11.62 9.79 32.15
CA CYS A 46 -10.90 10.72 33.00
C CYS A 46 -10.42 11.97 32.25
N GLY A 47 -10.57 12.04 30.93
CA GLY A 47 -9.98 13.11 30.12
C GLY A 47 -8.45 13.14 30.23
N ALA A 48 -7.82 12.01 30.52
CA ALA A 48 -6.40 11.93 30.82
C ALA A 48 -5.55 11.94 29.55
N GLU A 49 -4.39 12.58 29.63
CA GLU A 49 -3.33 12.46 28.63
C GLU A 49 -2.58 11.13 28.85
N VAL A 50 -2.48 10.32 27.81
CA VAL A 50 -1.89 8.97 27.91
C VAL A 50 -1.04 8.71 26.69
N ALA A 51 0.18 8.19 26.90
CA ALA A 51 1.01 7.63 25.84
C ALA A 51 1.49 6.22 26.22
N PHE A 52 1.56 5.35 25.22
CA PHE A 52 2.04 3.99 25.30
C PHE A 52 2.89 3.67 24.07
N LEU A 53 4.06 3.07 24.29
CA LEU A 53 4.95 2.56 23.26
C LEU A 53 5.39 1.14 23.61
N ALA A 54 5.33 0.22 22.65
CA ALA A 54 5.87 -1.12 22.80
C ALA A 54 6.50 -1.61 21.50
N PHE A 55 7.58 -2.37 21.62
CA PHE A 55 8.20 -3.09 20.51
C PHE A 55 7.75 -4.55 20.54
N SER A 56 7.38 -5.10 19.37
CA SER A 56 7.18 -6.54 19.25
C SER A 56 8.49 -7.29 19.52
N PRO A 57 8.44 -8.61 19.78
CA PRO A 57 9.64 -9.45 19.78
C PRO A 57 10.49 -9.33 18.51
N THR A 58 9.86 -8.98 17.38
CA THR A 58 10.50 -8.70 16.08
C THR A 58 11.02 -7.26 15.91
N GLY A 59 10.99 -6.44 16.95
CA GLY A 59 11.50 -5.06 16.94
C GLY A 59 10.58 -4.03 16.27
N LYS A 60 9.33 -4.38 15.90
CA LYS A 60 8.39 -3.43 15.29
C LYS A 60 7.75 -2.56 16.37
N PRO A 61 7.81 -1.22 16.26
CA PRO A 61 7.17 -0.33 17.21
C PRO A 61 5.64 -0.32 17.05
N TYR A 62 4.95 -0.16 18.17
CA TYR A 62 3.51 0.06 18.27
C TYR A 62 3.23 1.13 19.30
N SER A 63 2.46 2.15 18.92
CA SER A 63 2.14 3.28 19.77
C SER A 63 0.65 3.54 19.89
N PHE A 64 0.27 4.13 21.03
CA PHE A 64 -1.02 4.77 21.27
C PHE A 64 -0.75 6.06 22.03
N ALA A 65 -1.38 7.16 21.66
CA ALA A 65 -1.29 8.40 22.41
C ALA A 65 -2.56 9.22 22.27
N HIS A 66 -2.87 9.99 23.31
CA HIS A 66 -3.90 11.02 23.31
C HIS A 66 -3.42 12.21 24.15
N PRO A 67 -3.51 13.46 23.65
CA PRO A 67 -4.09 13.84 22.34
C PRO A 67 -3.19 13.52 21.13
N SER A 68 -1.87 13.57 21.27
CA SER A 68 -0.90 13.08 20.29
C SER A 68 0.36 12.60 20.99
N MET A 69 1.22 11.84 20.31
CA MET A 69 2.48 11.37 20.89
C MET A 69 3.36 12.55 21.26
N GLU A 70 3.48 13.52 20.36
CA GLU A 70 4.29 14.73 20.49
C GLU A 70 3.82 15.59 21.66
N CYS A 71 2.50 15.72 21.85
CA CYS A 71 1.96 16.50 22.96
C CYS A 71 2.33 15.88 24.31
N VAL A 72 2.12 14.57 24.46
CA VAL A 72 2.42 13.86 25.71
C VAL A 72 3.93 13.81 25.96
N THR A 73 4.74 13.55 24.93
CA THR A 73 6.21 13.53 25.08
C THR A 73 6.77 14.90 25.37
N ASN A 74 6.28 15.97 24.72
CA ASN A 74 6.73 17.33 25.00
C ASN A 74 6.36 17.76 26.43
N SER A 75 5.14 17.44 26.89
CA SER A 75 4.74 17.67 28.29
C SER A 75 5.65 16.93 29.27
N PHE A 76 5.94 15.65 28.99
CA PHE A 76 6.82 14.83 29.82
C PHE A 76 8.28 15.31 29.79
N LEU A 77 8.84 15.65 28.63
CA LEU A 77 10.24 16.06 28.47
C LEU A 77 10.47 17.48 29.02
N ASN A 78 9.53 18.40 28.84
CA ASN A 78 9.62 19.74 29.43
C ASN A 78 9.54 19.69 30.96
N GLN A 79 8.86 18.70 31.53
CA GLN A 79 8.92 18.41 32.97
C GLN A 79 10.28 17.83 33.41
N ASN A 80 11.04 17.19 32.50
CA ASN A 80 12.31 16.52 32.75
C ASN A 80 13.53 17.23 32.14
N SER A 81 13.44 18.53 31.85
CA SER A 81 14.41 19.35 31.09
C SER A 81 15.82 19.52 31.73
N LEU A 82 16.38 18.48 32.34
CA LEU A 82 17.79 18.42 32.68
C LEU A 82 18.56 17.26 32.03
N GLN A 83 17.93 16.25 31.42
CA GLN A 83 18.68 15.13 30.83
C GLN A 83 17.95 14.49 29.64
N ASP A 84 18.50 14.59 28.43
CA ASP A 84 18.94 13.44 27.60
C ASP A 84 18.81 13.67 26.07
N ASP A 85 19.85 14.28 25.49
CA ASP A 85 19.96 14.59 24.04
C ASP A 85 20.06 13.34 23.14
N LYS A 86 20.36 12.15 23.70
CA LYS A 86 20.62 10.95 22.89
C LYS A 86 19.36 10.21 22.45
N ILE A 87 18.33 10.15 23.30
CA ILE A 87 17.07 9.46 22.97
C ILE A 87 16.30 10.23 21.89
N HIS A 88 16.37 11.56 21.94
CA HIS A 88 15.76 12.44 20.94
C HIS A 88 16.37 12.20 19.55
N SER A 89 17.70 12.19 19.44
CA SER A 89 18.43 12.00 18.18
C SER A 89 18.12 10.66 17.50
N ILE A 90 18.00 9.56 18.26
CA ILE A 90 17.67 8.24 17.69
C ILE A 90 16.24 8.22 17.16
N PHE A 91 15.29 8.80 17.90
CA PHE A 91 13.89 8.87 17.50
C PHE A 91 13.68 9.76 16.27
N GLU A 92 14.34 10.90 16.22
CA GLU A 92 14.34 11.80 15.06
C GLU A 92 14.92 11.11 13.82
N THR A 93 16.03 10.40 13.95
CA THR A 93 16.67 9.69 12.82
C THR A 93 15.75 8.61 12.24
N TYR A 94 15.06 7.85 13.10
CA TYR A 94 14.11 6.83 12.66
C TYR A 94 12.90 7.44 11.97
N ASN A 95 12.32 8.49 12.54
CA ASN A 95 11.17 9.18 11.94
C ASN A 95 11.54 9.82 10.61
N GLN A 96 12.70 10.47 10.52
CA GLN A 96 13.19 11.07 9.30
C GLN A 96 13.37 10.03 8.20
N SER A 97 14.01 8.89 8.52
CA SER A 97 14.17 7.79 7.56
C SER A 97 12.83 7.27 7.04
N LYS A 98 11.82 7.18 7.92
CA LYS A 98 10.49 6.69 7.53
C LYS A 98 9.72 7.72 6.68
N ILE A 99 9.85 9.00 7.00
CA ILE A 99 9.27 10.10 6.21
C ILE A 99 9.89 10.13 4.82
N ASP A 100 11.21 9.95 4.72
CA ASP A 100 11.92 9.94 3.43
C ASP A 100 11.47 8.74 2.56
N GLU A 101 11.31 7.56 3.16
CA GLU A 101 10.78 6.37 2.48
C GLU A 101 9.36 6.61 1.92
N LEU A 102 8.45 7.13 2.76
CA LEU A 102 7.07 7.44 2.35
C LEU A 102 7.01 8.54 1.29
N THR A 103 7.87 9.54 1.40
CA THR A 103 7.97 10.64 0.42
C THR A 103 8.43 10.12 -0.94
N LYS A 104 9.39 9.19 -0.95
CA LYS A 104 9.84 8.52 -2.17
C LYS A 104 8.71 7.73 -2.83
N GLU A 105 8.00 6.89 -2.06
CA GLU A 105 6.85 6.11 -2.58
C GLU A 105 5.75 7.02 -3.15
N TYR A 106 5.44 8.13 -2.46
CA TYR A 106 4.46 9.11 -2.92
C TYR A 106 4.87 9.75 -4.25
N ASN A 107 6.12 10.19 -4.37
CA ASN A 107 6.62 10.82 -5.60
C ASN A 107 6.61 9.83 -6.78
N GLU A 108 7.04 8.58 -6.57
CA GLU A 108 6.97 7.55 -7.62
C GLU A 108 5.55 7.29 -8.11
N LEU A 109 4.56 7.36 -7.21
CA LEU A 109 3.15 7.19 -7.57
C LEU A 109 2.61 8.40 -8.35
N VAL A 110 3.02 9.61 -7.96
CA VAL A 110 2.68 10.86 -8.66
C VAL A 110 3.23 10.84 -10.10
N ASP A 111 4.48 10.43 -10.28
CA ASP A 111 5.10 10.33 -11.61
C ASP A 111 4.36 9.36 -12.52
N LYS A 112 4.01 8.16 -12.00
CA LYS A 112 3.21 7.17 -12.74
C LYS A 112 1.85 7.73 -13.15
N LEU A 113 1.17 8.43 -12.24
CA LEU A 113 -0.11 9.07 -12.52
C LEU A 113 0.01 10.16 -13.58
N GLN A 114 1.11 10.91 -13.60
CA GLN A 114 1.33 11.96 -14.58
C GLN A 114 1.53 11.39 -15.98
N ILE A 115 2.36 10.34 -16.11
CA ILE A 115 2.54 9.61 -17.37
C ILE A 115 1.20 9.10 -17.90
N GLU A 116 0.38 8.50 -17.04
CA GLU A 116 -0.92 7.96 -17.45
C GLU A 116 -1.91 9.06 -17.87
N ARG A 117 -1.87 10.22 -17.20
CA ARG A 117 -2.64 11.40 -17.59
C ARG A 117 -2.21 11.96 -18.95
N GLU A 118 -0.92 12.01 -19.22
CA GLU A 118 -0.38 12.47 -20.51
C GLU A 118 -0.79 11.54 -21.65
N LYS A 119 -0.67 10.22 -21.44
CA LYS A 119 -1.20 9.22 -22.38
C LYS A 119 -2.69 9.41 -22.65
N MET A 120 -3.49 9.62 -21.60
CA MET A 120 -4.92 9.86 -21.75
C MET A 120 -5.21 11.14 -22.54
N LYS A 121 -4.45 12.22 -22.31
CA LYS A 121 -4.58 13.47 -23.07
C LYS A 121 -4.24 13.25 -24.55
N ALA A 122 -3.14 12.56 -24.85
CA ALA A 122 -2.74 12.23 -26.21
C ALA A 122 -3.79 11.37 -26.93
N LEU A 123 -4.32 10.34 -26.27
CA LEU A 123 -5.40 9.49 -26.81
C LEU A 123 -6.68 10.28 -27.07
N LYS A 124 -7.08 11.17 -26.15
CA LYS A 124 -8.26 12.03 -26.36
C LYS A 124 -8.06 13.03 -27.50
N GLN A 125 -6.84 13.55 -27.70
CA GLN A 125 -6.53 14.42 -28.81
C GLN A 125 -6.57 13.66 -30.14
N LEU A 126 -5.95 12.48 -30.21
CA LEU A 126 -6.03 11.60 -31.39
C LEU A 126 -7.47 11.18 -31.71
N ALA A 127 -8.30 10.94 -30.70
CA ALA A 127 -9.72 10.63 -30.90
C ALA A 127 -10.51 11.82 -31.49
N ARG A 128 -10.24 13.05 -31.04
CA ARG A 128 -10.86 14.28 -31.59
C ARG A 128 -10.37 14.60 -33.01
N GLU A 129 -9.08 14.40 -33.29
CA GLU A 129 -8.53 14.56 -34.64
C GLU A 129 -9.05 13.46 -35.59
N ARG A 130 -9.47 12.31 -35.05
CA ARG A 130 -10.12 11.21 -35.75
C ARG A 130 -11.65 11.32 -35.83
N ASP A 131 -12.24 12.49 -35.60
CA ASP A 131 -13.68 12.77 -35.87
C ASP A 131 -14.08 12.61 -37.37
N ALA A 132 -13.24 11.99 -38.21
CA ALA A 132 -13.69 11.24 -39.37
C ALA A 132 -14.05 9.80 -38.91
N LYS A 133 -15.34 9.59 -38.61
CA LYS A 133 -16.00 8.28 -38.40
C LYS A 133 -15.20 7.14 -39.03
N GLY A 134 -14.59 6.29 -38.21
CA GLY A 134 -13.70 5.23 -38.69
C GLY A 134 -14.44 4.31 -39.66
N TRP A 135 -13.79 3.86 -40.74
CA TRP A 135 -14.44 2.98 -41.75
C TRP A 135 -14.99 1.67 -41.16
N TRP A 136 -14.57 1.30 -39.94
CA TRP A 136 -15.04 0.13 -39.19
C TRP A 136 -16.20 0.43 -38.22
N GLU A 137 -16.67 1.68 -38.11
CA GLU A 137 -17.73 2.09 -37.18
C GLU A 137 -19.13 2.12 -37.81
N THR A 138 -19.24 1.77 -39.11
CA THR A 138 -20.54 1.57 -39.77
C THR A 138 -21.08 0.18 -39.45
N PRO A 139 -22.31 0.04 -38.92
CA PRO A 139 -22.92 -1.26 -38.66
C PRO A 139 -22.96 -2.13 -39.93
N LEU A 140 -22.69 -3.43 -39.79
CA LEU A 140 -22.66 -4.37 -40.92
C LEU A 140 -23.93 -4.35 -41.78
N ASN A 141 -25.08 -4.04 -41.16
CA ASN A 141 -26.38 -4.02 -41.80
C ASN A 141 -26.61 -2.79 -42.70
N ASP A 142 -25.79 -1.75 -42.55
CA ASP A 142 -25.92 -0.48 -43.28
C ASP A 142 -24.90 -0.36 -44.44
N LEU A 143 -24.11 -1.41 -44.71
CA LEU A 143 -23.05 -1.44 -45.72
C LEU A 143 -23.51 -2.13 -47.01
N SER A 144 -23.26 -1.48 -48.16
CA SER A 144 -23.50 -2.09 -49.47
C SER A 144 -22.45 -3.18 -49.79
N TYR A 145 -22.77 -4.11 -50.69
CA TYR A 145 -21.86 -5.21 -51.05
C TYR A 145 -20.44 -4.77 -51.48
N PRO A 146 -20.26 -3.70 -52.29
CA PRO A 146 -18.93 -3.18 -52.61
C PRO A 146 -18.16 -2.68 -51.39
N GLU A 147 -18.85 -2.02 -50.46
CA GLU A 147 -18.26 -1.50 -49.22
C GLU A 147 -17.89 -2.64 -48.27
N LEU A 148 -18.71 -3.70 -48.19
CA LEU A 148 -18.41 -4.92 -47.44
C LEU A 148 -17.12 -5.59 -47.95
N LYS A 149 -16.94 -5.67 -49.27
CA LYS A 149 -15.74 -6.24 -49.90
C LYS A 149 -14.50 -5.37 -49.66
N GLN A 150 -14.65 -4.05 -49.66
CA GLN A 150 -13.58 -3.12 -49.30
C GLN A 150 -13.20 -3.24 -47.83
N MET A 151 -14.18 -3.47 -46.95
CA MET A 151 -13.98 -3.69 -45.52
C MET A 151 -13.21 -5.00 -45.28
N GLU A 152 -13.60 -6.09 -45.94
CA GLU A 152 -12.88 -7.38 -45.90
C GLU A 152 -11.41 -7.23 -46.33
N ALA A 153 -11.15 -6.58 -47.46
CA ALA A 153 -9.80 -6.33 -47.94
C ALA A 153 -8.96 -5.52 -46.93
N SER A 154 -9.59 -4.56 -46.25
CA SER A 154 -8.93 -3.74 -45.22
C SER A 154 -8.60 -4.55 -43.97
N PHE A 155 -9.47 -5.47 -43.54
CA PHE A 155 -9.20 -6.40 -42.45
C PHE A 155 -8.06 -7.37 -42.77
N ILE A 156 -8.03 -7.92 -43.98
CA ILE A 156 -6.94 -8.80 -44.43
C ILE A 156 -5.61 -8.05 -44.40
N LYS A 157 -5.59 -6.79 -44.87
CA LYS A 157 -4.38 -5.95 -44.83
C LYS A 157 -3.91 -5.67 -43.41
N LEU A 158 -4.83 -5.39 -42.48
CA LEU A 158 -4.52 -5.20 -41.07
C LEU A 158 -3.94 -6.47 -40.44
N TYR A 159 -4.56 -7.63 -40.70
CA TYR A 159 -4.08 -8.92 -40.21
C TYR A 159 -2.65 -9.20 -40.66
N ASN A 160 -2.35 -9.00 -41.95
CA ASN A 160 -1.00 -9.19 -42.49
C ASN A 160 0.02 -8.24 -41.83
N ASN A 161 -0.35 -6.98 -41.60
CA ASN A 161 0.53 -6.03 -40.93
C ASN A 161 0.83 -6.41 -39.47
N LEU A 162 -0.18 -6.90 -38.73
CA LEU A 162 -0.01 -7.37 -37.35
C LEU A 162 0.85 -8.64 -37.29
N ALA A 163 0.63 -9.59 -38.21
CA ALA A 163 1.44 -10.79 -38.32
C ALA A 163 2.91 -10.46 -38.59
N ASN A 164 3.18 -9.46 -39.44
CA ASN A 164 4.54 -9.00 -39.72
C ASN A 164 5.20 -8.34 -38.49
N GLN A 165 4.49 -7.50 -37.72
CA GLN A 165 5.05 -6.89 -36.50
C GLN A 165 5.33 -7.89 -35.37
N LEU A 166 4.53 -8.94 -35.24
CA LEU A 166 4.78 -10.05 -34.32
C LEU A 166 6.04 -10.84 -34.70
N ASN A 167 6.31 -10.99 -35.99
CA ASN A 167 7.52 -11.64 -36.47
C ASN A 167 8.77 -10.77 -36.28
N GLU A 168 8.67 -9.45 -36.43
CA GLU A 168 9.79 -8.52 -36.20
C GLU A 168 10.19 -8.38 -34.72
N THR A 169 9.21 -8.43 -33.81
CA THR A 169 9.47 -8.32 -32.36
C THR A 169 10.08 -9.58 -31.73
N SER A 170 9.99 -10.75 -32.39
CA SER A 170 10.64 -11.99 -31.94
C SER A 170 12.09 -12.17 -32.44
N GLY A 171 12.55 -11.35 -33.39
CA GLY A 171 13.92 -11.42 -33.94
C GLY A 171 14.96 -10.51 -33.27
N GLY A 172 14.57 -9.64 -32.33
CA GLY A 172 15.44 -8.60 -31.76
C GLY A 172 16.18 -8.97 -30.45
N ALA A 173 15.94 -10.15 -29.87
CA ALA A 173 16.57 -10.58 -28.62
C ALA A 173 17.78 -11.50 -28.86
N SER A 174 18.79 -11.04 -29.60
CA SER A 174 20.11 -11.68 -29.61
C SER A 174 21.21 -10.69 -29.98
N SER A 175 21.71 -9.95 -29.00
CA SER A 175 23.11 -9.48 -28.93
C SER A 175 23.34 -8.61 -27.69
N HIS A 176 23.67 -9.23 -26.55
CA HIS A 176 24.79 -8.81 -25.69
C HIS A 176 24.97 -9.78 -24.51
N VAL A 177 25.90 -10.73 -24.66
CA VAL A 177 26.64 -11.33 -23.55
C VAL A 177 28.07 -11.56 -24.04
N THR A 178 28.95 -10.63 -23.69
CA THR A 178 30.33 -10.86 -23.24
C THR A 178 30.85 -9.59 -22.57
#